data_AF-D4MQ43-F1
#
_entry.id   AF-D4MQ43-F1
#
_cell.length_a   1.000
_cell.length_b   1.000
_cell.length_c   1.000
_cell.angle_alpha   90.00
_cell.angle_beta   90.00
_cell.angle_gamma   90.00
#
_symmetry.space_group_name_H-M   'P 1'
#
loop_
_entity.id
_entity.type
_entity.pdbx_description
1 polymer ?
#
loop_
_entity_poly.entity_id
_entity_poly.type
_entity_poly.pdbx_seq_one_letter_code
_entity_poly.pdbx_strand_id
1 'polypeptide(L)' 'MTQYQLYMKSGVPKSTIGNIINCSYDSVKLRIIHEMCQGLGIGIGTFFASPLFQEDNLEP' A
#
# COMPACT_ATOMS: atom_id res chain seq x y z
N MET A 1 -13.14 4.08 -1.88
CA MET A 1 -12.78 3.12 -2.96
C MET A 1 -12.91 1.72 -2.38
N THR A 2 -13.52 0.76 -3.10
CA THR A 2 -13.64 -0.63 -2.65
C THR A 2 -12.39 -1.44 -3.03
N GLN A 3 -12.13 -2.57 -2.36
CA GLN A 3 -11.00 -3.46 -2.71
C GLN A 3 -11.07 -3.96 -4.16
N TYR A 4 -12.29 -4.20 -4.67
CA TYR A 4 -12.49 -4.60 -6.06
C TYR A 4 -12.11 -3.48 -7.03
N GLN A 5 -12.52 -2.23 -6.75
CA GLN A 5 -12.12 -1.07 -7.55
C GLN A 5 -10.61 -0.87 -7.56
N LEU A 6 -9.95 -1.08 -6.41
CA LEU A 6 -8.50 -0.97 -6.32
C LEU A 6 -7.81 -2.06 -7.15
N TYR A 7 -8.25 -3.33 -7.03
CA TYR A 7 -7.77 -4.44 -7.87
C TYR A 7 -7.83 -4.09 -9.37
N MET A 8 -8.99 -3.59 -9.83
CA MET A 8 -9.17 -3.24 -11.24
C MET A 8 -8.24 -2.12 -11.72
N LYS A 9 -7.80 -1.23 -10.82
CA LYS A 9 -6.95 -0.08 -11.14
C LYS A 9 -5.45 -0.34 -10.93
N SER A 10 -5.07 -1.13 -9.94
CA SER A 10 -3.67 -1.39 -9.57
C SER A 10 -3.11 -2.66 -10.19
N GLY A 11 -3.96 -3.61 -10.61
CA GLY A 11 -3.54 -4.95 -11.02
C GLY A 11 -3.11 -5.85 -9.84
N VAL A 12 -3.09 -5.33 -8.60
CA VAL A 12 -2.74 -6.10 -7.41
C VAL A 12 -3.88 -7.05 -7.06
N PRO A 13 -3.65 -8.37 -6.91
CA PRO A 13 -4.69 -9.33 -6.61
C PRO A 13 -5.51 -8.96 -5.37
N LYS A 14 -6.82 -9.20 -5.41
CA LYS A 14 -7.74 -8.88 -4.31
C LYS A 14 -7.34 -9.57 -2.99
N SER A 15 -6.79 -10.79 -3.06
CA SER A 15 -6.24 -11.50 -1.89
C SER A 15 -5.04 -10.78 -1.29
N THR A 16 -4.12 -10.28 -2.12
CA THR A 16 -2.98 -9.48 -1.67
C THR A 16 -3.43 -8.17 -1.03
N ILE A 17 -4.39 -7.46 -1.65
CA ILE A 17 -5.00 -6.26 -1.05
C ILE A 17 -5.63 -6.60 0.31
N GLY A 18 -6.35 -7.73 0.39
CA GLY A 18 -6.92 -8.22 1.64
C GLY A 18 -5.87 -8.49 2.72
N ASN A 19 -4.77 -9.15 2.37
CA ASN A 19 -3.67 -9.43 3.28
C ASN A 19 -3.03 -8.14 3.81
N ILE A 20 -2.88 -7.12 2.96
CA ILE A 20 -2.33 -5.81 3.35
C ILE A 20 -3.28 -5.09 4.31
N ILE A 21 -4.58 -5.02 3.99
CA ILE A 21 -5.58 -4.33 4.83
C ILE A 21 -5.71 -5.01 6.20
N ASN A 22 -5.60 -6.34 6.24
CA ASN A 22 -5.70 -7.12 7.47
C ASN A 22 -4.35 -7.27 8.20
N CYS A 23 -3.28 -6.63 7.73
CA CYS A 23 -1.92 -6.77 8.25
C CYS A 23 -1.52 -8.25 8.46
N SER A 24 -1.88 -9.13 7.51
CA SER A 24 -1.63 -10.58 7.62
C SER A 24 -0.15 -10.94 7.56
N TYR A 25 0.72 -9.99 7.18
CA TYR A 25 2.16 -10.12 7.15
C TYR A 25 2.78 -8.80 7.63
N ASP A 26 3.93 -8.89 8.31
CA ASP A 26 4.63 -7.74 8.87
C ASP A 26 5.33 -6.89 7.80
N SER A 27 5.54 -7.44 6.60
CA SER A 27 6.22 -6.75 5.51
C SER A 27 5.56 -6.95 4.16
N VAL A 28 5.71 -5.94 3.31
CA VAL A 28 5.19 -5.92 1.94
C VAL A 28 6.28 -5.41 1.01
N LYS A 29 6.43 -6.03 -0.16
CA LYS A 29 7.39 -5.56 -1.17
C LYS A 29 7.00 -4.17 -1.67
N LEU A 30 7.97 -3.26 -1.76
CA LEU A 30 7.76 -1.88 -2.26
C LEU A 30 7.03 -1.82 -3.60
N ARG A 31 7.29 -2.77 -4.51
CA ARG A 31 6.60 -2.86 -5.80
C ARG A 31 5.07 -2.95 -5.65
N ILE A 32 4.58 -3.73 -4.69
CA ILE A 32 3.15 -3.90 -4.45
C ILE A 32 2.54 -2.58 -3.94
N ILE A 33 3.25 -1.88 -3.04
CA ILE A 33 2.86 -0.56 -2.56
C ILE A 33 2.79 0.43 -3.72
N HIS A 34 3.79 0.42 -4.62
CA HIS A 34 3.82 1.25 -5.82
C HIS A 34 2.63 0.98 -6.76
N GLU A 35 2.32 -0.28 -7.06
CA GLU A 35 1.16 -0.66 -7.88
C GLU A 35 -0.16 -0.21 -7.22
N MET A 36 -0.29 -0.34 -5.90
CA MET A 36 -1.45 0.20 -5.17
C MET A 36 -1.56 1.72 -5.26
N CYS A 37 -0.44 2.45 -5.15
CA CYS A 37 -0.41 3.90 -5.29
C CYS A 37 -0.87 4.34 -6.68
N GLN A 38 -0.43 3.65 -7.73
CA GLN A 38 -0.92 3.89 -9.10
C GLN A 38 -2.44 3.69 -9.20
N GLY A 39 -2.97 2.64 -8.58
CA GLY A 39 -4.43 2.41 -8.54
C GLY A 39 -5.20 3.46 -7.75
N LEU A 40 -4.56 4.09 -6.76
CA LEU A 40 -5.09 5.22 -5.98
C LEU A 40 -4.91 6.58 -6.68
N GLY A 41 -4.14 6.63 -7.77
CA GLY A 41 -3.86 7.87 -8.51
C GLY A 41 -2.84 8.78 -7.81
N ILE A 42 -2.00 8.24 -6.94
CA ILE A 42 -0.96 9.00 -6.22
C ILE A 42 0.43 8.47 -6.57
N GLY A 43 1.44 9.33 -6.45
CA GLY A 43 2.83 8.91 -6.54
C GLY A 43 3.28 8.17 -5.27
N ILE A 44 4.27 7.28 -5.41
CA ILE A 44 4.84 6.55 -4.27
C ILE A 44 5.45 7.49 -3.22
N GLY A 45 6.02 8.63 -3.64
CA GLY A 45 6.51 9.66 -2.72
C GLY A 45 5.40 10.31 -1.90
N THR A 46 4.22 10.51 -2.49
CA THR A 46 3.05 11.03 -1.76
C THR A 46 2.55 10.03 -0.71
N PHE A 47 2.63 8.73 -1.01
CA PHE A 47 2.27 7.69 -0.04
C PHE A 47 3.17 7.71 1.20
N PHE A 48 4.48 7.85 1.01
CA PHE A 48 5.44 7.93 2.13
C PHE A 48 5.58 9.33 2.74
N ALA A 49 4.92 10.35 2.19
CA ALA A 49 4.89 11.70 2.76
C ALA A 49 3.90 11.79 3.94
N SER A 50 4.10 10.95 4.95
CA SER A 50 3.31 10.88 6.18
C SER A 50 4.25 10.93 7.40
N PRO A 51 3.86 11.60 8.50
CA PRO A 51 4.62 11.57 9.75
C PRO A 51 4.90 10.14 10.26
N LEU A 52 4.06 9.17 9.91
CA LEU A 52 4.24 7.75 10.27
C LEU A 52 5.55 7.15 9.75
N PHE A 53 6.16 7.73 8.72
CA PHE A 53 7.43 7.28 8.16
C PHE A 53 8.63 8.12 8.59
N GLN A 54 8.47 8.97 9.62
CA GLN A 54 9.59 9.64 10.28
C GLN A 54 10.35 8.65 11.18
N GLU A 55 11.67 8.76 11.23
CA GLU A 55 12.56 7.84 11.96
C GLU A 55 12.13 7.64 13.43
N ASP A 56 11.72 8.71 14.10
CA ASP A 56 11.26 8.68 15.50
C ASP A 56 9.98 7.84 15.72
N ASN A 57 9.23 7.55 14.66
CA ASN A 57 8.00 6.76 14.68
C ASN A 57 8.19 5.32 14.17
N LEU A 58 9.40 4.96 13.73
CA LEU A 58 9.71 3.60 13.28
C LEU A 58 10.24 2.78 14.46
N GLU A 59 9.74 1.56 14.61
CA GLU A 59 10.32 0.63 15.57
C GLU A 59 11.73 0.18 15.10
N PRO A 60 12.68 0.01 16.03
CA PRO A 60 14.06 -0.37 15.71
C PRO A 60 14.24 -1.79 15.14
#